data_AF-A0A6A2XJJ4-F1
#
_entry.id   AF-A0A6A2XJJ4-F1
#
_cell.length_a   1.000
_cell.length_b   1.000
_cell.length_c   1.000
_cell.angle_alpha   90.00
_cell.angle_beta   90.00
_cell.angle_gamma   90.00
#
_symmetry.space_group_name_H-M   'P 1'
#
loop_
_entity.id
_entity.type
_entity.pdbx_description
1 polymer ?
#
loop_
_entity_poly.entity_id
_entity_poly.type
_entity_poly.pdbx_seq_one_letter_code
_entity_poly.pdbx_strand_id
1 'polypeptide(L)'
;MKSFNTSGYANMEAPRLAYLISGTKGDSHRMMRTLQAVYHPRNQYVLHLDLDDPPREGMELSNMVKIDSTFREVENVRVMAQSNLVTYKGPTMIACTLQSIAILLKESLEWDWFLNLSASDYPLVTQDDLLHVFSNLSRDLNFIEHTQIAGWKLSLRGKPIIVDPGLYLSKKSYIAWTTQRRSLPTSFKLYTEISLNKLLGNHQAAISQDAVLTTCEMKETRAQLGCSLGCS
;
A
#
# COMPACT_ATOMS: atom_id res chain seq x y z
N MET A 1 -1.39 47.46 5.28
CA MET A 1 -0.70 46.49 4.40
C MET A 1 0.18 45.62 5.29
N LYS A 2 -0.03 44.33 5.55
CA LYS A 2 -0.96 43.31 5.05
C LYS A 2 -1.71 42.72 6.26
N SER A 3 -3.00 42.42 6.09
CA SER A 3 -3.84 41.79 7.09
C SER A 3 -3.33 40.38 7.42
N PHE A 4 -3.29 40.04 8.70
CA PHE A 4 -3.37 38.65 9.12
C PHE A 4 -4.77 38.16 8.74
N ASN A 5 -4.86 37.37 7.68
CA ASN A 5 -6.13 36.79 7.27
C ASN A 5 -6.61 35.83 8.37
N THR A 6 -7.73 36.20 8.96
CA THR A 6 -8.72 35.33 9.58
C THR A 6 -9.03 34.11 8.70
N SER A 7 -8.72 32.91 9.17
CA SER A 7 -9.46 31.69 8.84
C SER A 7 -9.19 30.59 9.88
N GLY A 8 -9.54 30.87 11.14
CA GLY A 8 -9.57 29.90 12.26
C GLY A 8 -10.82 29.02 12.27
N TYR A 9 -11.49 28.87 11.14
CA TYR A 9 -12.40 27.78 10.85
C TYR A 9 -11.76 27.00 9.72
N ALA A 10 -10.95 25.99 10.06
CA ALA A 10 -10.76 24.91 9.11
C ALA A 10 -12.16 24.46 8.70
N ASN A 11 -12.50 24.56 7.41
CA ASN A 11 -13.76 24.04 6.90
C ASN A 11 -13.95 22.66 7.51
N MET A 12 -15.01 22.47 8.32
CA MET A 12 -15.42 21.18 8.90
C MET A 12 -15.94 20.26 7.80
N GLU A 13 -15.17 20.10 6.73
CA GLU A 13 -15.53 19.24 5.63
C GLU A 13 -15.11 17.82 5.97
N ALA A 14 -16.07 16.90 5.80
CA ALA A 14 -15.82 15.48 6.02
C ALA A 14 -14.65 15.01 5.13
N PRO A 15 -13.69 14.25 5.70
CA PRO A 15 -12.54 13.78 4.94
C PRO A 15 -12.93 12.93 3.75
N ARG A 16 -12.01 12.88 2.79
CA ARG A 16 -12.05 11.95 1.68
C ARG A 16 -10.99 10.89 1.93
N LEU A 17 -11.40 9.63 2.00
CA LEU A 17 -10.49 8.51 2.29
C LEU A 17 -10.23 7.71 1.02
N ALA A 18 -9.01 7.24 0.87
CA ALA A 18 -8.60 6.34 -0.20
C ALA A 18 -8.25 4.97 0.39
N TYR A 19 -8.84 3.91 -0.14
CA TYR A 19 -8.67 2.55 0.36
C TYR A 19 -7.97 1.67 -0.67
N LEU A 20 -6.98 0.93 -0.22
CA LEU A 20 -6.54 -0.31 -0.86
C LEU A 20 -7.18 -1.49 -0.12
N ILE A 21 -7.88 -2.36 -0.84
CA ILE A 21 -8.34 -3.64 -0.31
C ILE A 21 -7.63 -4.74 -1.10
N SER A 22 -6.79 -5.50 -0.41
CA SER A 22 -5.98 -6.57 -1.00
C SER A 22 -6.49 -7.94 -0.60
N GLY A 23 -6.61 -8.86 -1.56
CA GLY A 23 -6.97 -10.25 -1.33
C GLY A 23 -6.02 -11.23 -2.01
N THR A 24 -6.14 -12.49 -1.60
CA THR A 24 -5.48 -13.63 -2.24
C THR A 24 -6.53 -14.55 -2.87
N LYS A 25 -6.08 -15.65 -3.48
CA LYS A 25 -6.97 -16.64 -4.09
C LYS A 25 -8.14 -17.03 -3.18
N GLY A 26 -9.36 -16.89 -3.68
CA GLY A 26 -10.61 -17.22 -2.98
C GLY A 26 -11.16 -16.12 -2.07
N ASP A 27 -10.52 -14.95 -2.02
CA ASP A 27 -10.96 -13.84 -1.16
C ASP A 27 -11.93 -12.88 -1.85
N SER A 28 -12.27 -13.05 -3.14
CA SER A 28 -13.10 -12.08 -3.89
C SER A 28 -14.40 -11.69 -3.18
N HIS A 29 -15.13 -12.67 -2.62
CA HIS A 29 -16.34 -12.38 -1.84
C HIS A 29 -16.07 -11.65 -0.52
N ARG A 30 -14.96 -11.96 0.15
CA ARG A 30 -14.57 -11.29 1.40
C ARG A 30 -14.14 -9.86 1.13
N MET A 31 -13.40 -9.62 0.05
CA MET A 31 -13.06 -8.28 -0.41
C MET A 31 -14.32 -7.45 -0.69
N MET A 32 -15.29 -8.01 -1.40
CA MET A 32 -16.57 -7.34 -1.67
C MET A 32 -17.34 -7.04 -0.39
N ARG A 33 -17.37 -7.99 0.56
CA ARG A 33 -17.98 -7.77 1.88
C ARG A 33 -17.29 -6.62 2.64
N THR A 34 -15.95 -6.57 2.64
CA THR A 34 -15.20 -5.50 3.30
C THR A 34 -15.44 -4.16 2.59
N LEU A 35 -15.40 -4.12 1.26
CA LEU A 35 -15.72 -2.93 0.47
C LEU A 35 -17.09 -2.37 0.82
N GLN A 36 -18.14 -3.21 0.84
CA GLN A 36 -19.49 -2.80 1.20
C GLN A 36 -19.57 -2.23 2.62
N ALA A 37 -18.79 -2.77 3.56
CA ALA A 37 -18.79 -2.31 4.94
C ALA A 37 -18.11 -0.93 5.12
N VAL A 38 -17.12 -0.60 4.29
CA VAL A 38 -16.41 0.69 4.33
C VAL A 38 -16.90 1.68 3.28
N TYR A 39 -17.88 1.30 2.44
CA TYR A 39 -18.26 2.09 1.29
C TYR A 39 -18.88 3.44 1.69
N HIS A 40 -18.51 4.48 0.95
CA HIS A 40 -19.06 5.83 1.04
C HIS A 40 -18.74 6.56 -0.26
N PRO A 41 -19.69 7.32 -0.84
CA PRO A 41 -19.54 7.92 -2.18
C PRO A 41 -18.42 8.97 -2.28
N ARG A 42 -18.02 9.60 -1.16
CA ARG A 42 -16.91 10.57 -1.11
C ARG A 42 -15.50 9.97 -1.21
N ASN A 43 -15.38 8.66 -0.97
CA ASN A 43 -14.10 7.98 -0.87
C ASN A 43 -13.74 7.29 -2.18
N GLN A 44 -12.48 6.86 -2.29
CA GLN A 44 -11.97 6.12 -3.45
C GLN A 44 -11.46 4.75 -3.03
N TYR A 45 -11.65 3.75 -3.88
CA TYR A 45 -11.32 2.36 -3.57
C TYR A 45 -10.54 1.72 -4.71
N VAL A 46 -9.42 1.09 -4.37
CA VAL A 46 -8.66 0.20 -5.26
C VAL A 46 -8.68 -1.20 -4.68
N LEU A 47 -9.14 -2.15 -5.48
CA LEU A 47 -9.14 -3.58 -5.18
C LEU A 47 -7.96 -4.25 -5.89
N HIS A 48 -7.17 -5.01 -5.15
CA HIS A 48 -6.08 -5.82 -5.69
C HIS A 48 -6.27 -7.29 -5.31
N LEU A 49 -6.25 -8.17 -6.31
CA LEU A 49 -6.27 -9.61 -6.14
C LEU A 49 -4.95 -10.18 -6.70
N ASP A 50 -4.20 -10.88 -5.85
CA ASP A 50 -2.88 -11.44 -6.16
C ASP A 50 -2.90 -12.40 -7.37
N LEU A 51 -1.82 -12.42 -8.17
CA LEU A 51 -1.68 -13.24 -9.38
C LEU A 51 -1.72 -14.76 -9.13
N ASP A 52 -1.56 -15.21 -7.88
CA ASP A 52 -1.77 -16.61 -7.49
C ASP A 52 -3.24 -17.07 -7.67
N ASP A 53 -4.11 -16.12 -7.96
CA ASP A 53 -5.52 -16.31 -8.26
C ASP A 53 -5.76 -16.71 -9.74
N PRO A 54 -6.71 -17.62 -10.03
CA PRO A 54 -7.11 -17.91 -11.40
C PRO A 54 -7.51 -16.63 -12.16
N PRO A 55 -7.11 -16.41 -13.43
CA PRO A 55 -7.55 -15.24 -14.21
C PRO A 55 -9.07 -14.99 -14.18
N ARG A 56 -9.86 -16.05 -13.96
CA ARG A 56 -11.29 -16.01 -13.78
C ARG A 56 -11.75 -15.25 -12.53
N GLU A 57 -11.14 -15.42 -11.35
CA GLU A 57 -11.65 -14.78 -10.12
C GLU A 57 -11.47 -13.25 -10.20
N GLY A 58 -10.33 -12.78 -10.72
CA GLY A 58 -10.14 -11.34 -10.97
C GLY A 58 -11.17 -10.75 -11.95
N MET A 59 -11.58 -11.53 -12.97
CA MET A 59 -12.68 -11.14 -13.86
C MET A 59 -14.04 -11.16 -13.14
N GLU A 60 -14.28 -12.15 -12.28
CA GLU A 60 -15.50 -12.25 -11.47
C GLU A 60 -15.61 -11.06 -10.51
N LEU A 61 -14.54 -10.71 -9.79
CA LEU A 61 -14.48 -9.53 -8.92
C LEU A 61 -14.76 -8.25 -9.72
N SER A 62 -14.13 -8.10 -10.89
CA SER A 62 -14.37 -6.97 -11.78
C SER A 62 -15.83 -6.90 -12.26
N ASN A 63 -16.44 -8.05 -12.53
CA ASN A 63 -17.85 -8.12 -12.92
C ASN A 63 -18.78 -7.79 -11.74
N MET A 64 -18.49 -8.29 -10.54
CA MET A 64 -19.24 -7.96 -9.32
C MET A 64 -19.27 -6.45 -9.09
N VAL A 65 -18.13 -5.76 -9.24
CA VAL A 65 -18.05 -4.30 -9.09
C VAL A 65 -18.86 -3.58 -10.19
N LYS A 66 -18.79 -4.05 -11.45
CA LYS A 66 -19.49 -3.43 -12.58
C LYS A 66 -21.01 -3.61 -12.56
N ILE A 67 -21.49 -4.70 -11.98
CA ILE A 67 -22.92 -5.03 -11.90
C ILE A 67 -23.61 -4.26 -10.77
N ASP A 68 -22.88 -3.92 -9.70
CA ASP A 68 -23.42 -3.11 -8.61
C ASP A 68 -23.80 -1.71 -9.11
N SER A 69 -25.07 -1.35 -8.99
CA SER A 69 -25.59 -0.06 -9.46
C SER A 69 -24.93 1.12 -8.76
N THR A 70 -24.60 0.97 -7.48
CA THR A 70 -24.01 2.04 -6.66
C THR A 70 -22.61 2.35 -7.13
N PHE A 71 -21.78 1.32 -7.31
CA PHE A 71 -20.39 1.51 -7.73
C PHE A 71 -20.31 2.00 -9.17
N ARG A 72 -21.25 1.57 -10.02
CA ARG A 72 -21.35 2.01 -11.41
C ARG A 72 -21.80 3.47 -11.53
N GLU A 73 -22.68 3.95 -10.67
CA GLU A 73 -23.16 5.33 -10.71
C GLU A 73 -22.11 6.32 -10.18
N VAL A 74 -21.42 5.96 -9.10
CA VAL A 74 -20.44 6.85 -8.44
C VAL A 74 -19.04 6.74 -9.06
N GLU A 75 -18.73 5.61 -9.70
CA GLU A 75 -17.46 5.34 -10.39
C GLU A 75 -16.20 5.50 -9.51
N ASN A 76 -16.33 5.25 -8.20
CA ASN A 76 -15.25 5.44 -7.22
C ASN A 76 -14.56 4.13 -6.77
N VAL A 77 -14.87 3.00 -7.42
CA VAL A 77 -14.27 1.69 -7.13
C VAL A 77 -13.55 1.16 -8.36
N ARG A 78 -12.28 0.78 -8.20
CA ARG A 78 -11.46 0.25 -9.29
C ARG A 78 -10.80 -1.07 -8.91
N VAL A 79 -10.86 -2.04 -9.82
CA VAL A 79 -10.06 -3.26 -9.73
C VAL A 79 -8.75 -3.06 -10.48
N MET A 80 -7.61 -3.40 -9.87
CA MET A 80 -6.30 -3.32 -10.53
C MET A 80 -6.26 -4.30 -11.72
N ALA A 81 -5.96 -3.77 -12.91
CA ALA A 81 -5.95 -4.56 -14.15
C ALA A 81 -4.76 -5.54 -14.23
N GLN A 82 -3.65 -5.19 -13.58
CA GLN A 82 -2.48 -6.06 -13.44
C GLN A 82 -2.53 -6.68 -12.05
N SER A 83 -2.82 -7.98 -11.99
CA SER A 83 -2.57 -8.76 -10.78
C SER A 83 -1.06 -8.90 -10.62
N ASN A 84 -0.53 -8.34 -9.54
CA ASN A 84 0.87 -8.54 -9.20
C ASN A 84 1.01 -9.83 -8.41
N LEU A 85 2.15 -10.49 -8.57
CA LEU A 85 2.51 -11.59 -7.71
C LEU A 85 3.00 -11.03 -6.38
N VAL A 86 2.26 -11.31 -5.30
CA VAL A 86 2.58 -10.80 -3.97
C VAL A 86 3.17 -11.91 -3.10
N THR A 87 4.46 -11.80 -2.83
CA THR A 87 5.18 -12.72 -1.93
C THR A 87 5.07 -12.24 -0.50
N TYR A 88 4.57 -13.09 0.40
CA TYR A 88 4.50 -12.77 1.82
C TYR A 88 5.88 -12.45 2.40
N LYS A 89 5.98 -11.34 3.15
CA LYS A 89 7.23 -10.75 3.68
C LYS A 89 8.23 -10.28 2.62
N GLY A 90 7.84 -10.28 1.35
CA GLY A 90 8.65 -9.78 0.24
C GLY A 90 8.42 -8.29 -0.07
N PRO A 91 9.37 -7.64 -0.76
CA PRO A 91 9.23 -6.30 -1.31
C PRO A 91 8.03 -6.14 -2.25
N THR A 92 7.57 -7.21 -2.91
CA THR A 92 6.38 -7.20 -3.77
C THR A 92 5.10 -6.72 -3.05
N MET A 93 4.95 -6.98 -1.74
CA MET A 93 3.82 -6.44 -0.95
C MET A 93 3.81 -4.91 -0.93
N ILE A 94 4.99 -4.30 -0.73
CA ILE A 94 5.13 -2.84 -0.70
C ILE A 94 4.97 -2.29 -2.12
N ALA A 95 5.58 -2.93 -3.12
CA ALA A 95 5.43 -2.55 -4.53
C ALA A 95 3.96 -2.50 -4.98
N CYS A 96 3.15 -3.49 -4.58
CA CYS A 96 1.72 -3.50 -4.85
C CYS A 96 0.99 -2.32 -4.20
N THR A 97 1.30 -2.02 -2.93
CA THR A 97 0.71 -0.89 -2.21
C THR A 97 1.02 0.44 -2.89
N LEU A 98 2.27 0.62 -3.30
CA LEU A 98 2.73 1.82 -4.01
C LEU A 98 2.06 1.99 -5.37
N GLN A 99 1.87 0.89 -6.10
CA GLN A 99 1.14 0.92 -7.36
C GLN A 99 -0.33 1.31 -7.16
N SER A 100 -0.97 0.83 -6.09
CA SER A 100 -2.34 1.25 -5.74
C SER A 100 -2.41 2.75 -5.45
N ILE A 101 -1.44 3.28 -4.68
CA ILE A 101 -1.32 4.71 -4.40
C ILE A 101 -1.11 5.49 -5.70
N ALA A 102 -0.31 4.98 -6.64
CA ALA A 102 -0.12 5.59 -7.96
C ALA A 102 -1.39 5.64 -8.79
N ILE A 103 -2.21 4.59 -8.72
CA ILE A 103 -3.52 4.58 -9.36
C ILE A 103 -4.43 5.63 -8.71
N LEU A 104 -4.50 5.67 -7.38
CA LEU A 104 -5.32 6.65 -6.65
C LEU A 104 -4.93 8.09 -6.97
N LEU A 105 -3.63 8.42 -6.92
CA LEU A 105 -3.11 9.76 -7.24
C LEU A 105 -3.36 10.17 -8.70
N LYS A 106 -3.37 9.20 -9.62
CA LYS A 106 -3.68 9.47 -11.03
C LYS A 106 -5.16 9.79 -11.24
N GLU A 107 -6.05 9.14 -10.50
CA GLU A 107 -7.50 9.34 -10.61
C GLU A 107 -7.96 10.59 -9.88
N SER A 108 -7.42 10.86 -8.68
CA SER A 108 -7.71 12.07 -7.95
C SER A 108 -6.62 12.42 -6.94
N LEU A 109 -6.38 13.72 -6.79
CA LEU A 109 -5.54 14.28 -5.73
C LEU A 109 -6.33 14.72 -4.50
N GLU A 110 -7.64 14.46 -4.51
CA GLU A 110 -8.58 15.08 -3.58
C GLU A 110 -8.86 14.26 -2.31
N TRP A 111 -8.20 13.13 -2.11
CA TRP A 111 -8.31 12.38 -0.86
C TRP A 111 -7.31 12.89 0.19
N ASP A 112 -7.66 12.75 1.47
CA ASP A 112 -6.89 13.24 2.62
C ASP A 112 -5.98 12.14 3.18
N TRP A 113 -6.51 10.92 3.34
CA TRP A 113 -5.78 9.79 3.91
C TRP A 113 -5.94 8.51 3.10
N PHE A 114 -4.87 7.73 3.06
CA PHE A 114 -4.80 6.39 2.49
C PHE A 114 -4.85 5.31 3.57
N LEU A 115 -5.69 4.30 3.37
CA LEU A 115 -5.85 3.13 4.22
C LEU A 115 -5.51 1.86 3.44
N ASN A 116 -4.69 1.00 4.03
CA ASN A 116 -4.44 -0.34 3.51
C ASN A 116 -5.22 -1.37 4.33
N LEU A 117 -6.06 -2.16 3.67
CA LEU A 117 -6.85 -3.25 4.24
C LEU A 117 -6.60 -4.54 3.45
N SER A 118 -6.69 -5.66 4.16
CA SER A 118 -6.76 -6.99 3.56
C SER A 118 -8.20 -7.51 3.55
N ALA A 119 -8.45 -8.59 2.80
CA ALA A 119 -9.72 -9.30 2.81
C ALA A 119 -10.09 -9.94 4.17
N SER A 120 -9.14 -10.01 5.10
CA SER A 120 -9.37 -10.51 6.46
C SER A 120 -9.74 -9.40 7.45
N ASP A 121 -9.57 -8.13 7.07
CA ASP A 121 -9.91 -6.98 7.90
C ASP A 121 -11.41 -6.65 7.81
N TYR A 122 -11.96 -6.13 8.91
CA TYR A 122 -13.35 -5.67 8.97
C TYR A 122 -13.47 -4.44 9.88
N PRO A 123 -14.19 -3.38 9.46
CA PRO A 123 -14.32 -2.18 10.27
C PRO A 123 -15.11 -2.47 11.56
N LEU A 124 -14.64 -1.91 12.67
CA LEU A 124 -15.32 -1.95 13.98
C LEU A 124 -16.16 -0.69 14.26
N VAL A 125 -16.01 0.33 13.42
CA VAL A 125 -16.73 1.60 13.48
C VAL A 125 -17.44 1.81 12.14
N THR A 126 -18.56 2.54 12.16
CA THR A 126 -19.24 2.88 10.92
C THR A 126 -18.42 3.90 10.13
N GLN A 127 -18.67 3.99 8.82
CA GLN A 127 -17.93 4.92 7.99
C GLN A 127 -18.27 6.39 8.33
N ASP A 128 -19.51 6.66 8.70
CA ASP A 128 -19.94 8.01 9.10
C ASP A 128 -19.27 8.44 10.42
N ASP A 129 -19.18 7.53 11.40
CA ASP A 129 -18.47 7.80 12.67
C ASP A 129 -16.98 8.05 12.43
N LEU A 130 -16.36 7.27 11.54
CA LEU A 130 -14.96 7.45 11.18
C LEU A 130 -14.74 8.84 10.55
N LEU A 131 -15.57 9.21 9.56
CA LEU A 131 -15.49 10.52 8.92
C LEU A 131 -15.74 11.67 9.90
N HIS A 132 -16.69 11.51 10.82
CA HIS A 132 -16.97 12.49 11.86
C HIS A 132 -15.77 12.69 12.78
N VAL A 133 -15.16 11.61 13.30
CA VAL A 133 -13.98 11.73 14.16
C VAL A 133 -12.81 12.36 13.42
N PHE A 134 -12.56 11.95 12.18
CA PHE A 134 -11.44 12.45 11.38
C PHE A 134 -11.66 13.88 10.88
N SER A 135 -12.90 14.39 10.86
CA SER A 135 -13.19 15.80 10.55
C SER A 135 -12.54 16.77 11.56
N ASN A 136 -12.32 16.31 12.79
CA ASN A 136 -11.73 17.11 13.87
C ASN A 136 -10.20 16.91 14.02
N LEU A 137 -9.59 16.12 13.12
CA LEU A 137 -8.15 15.85 13.14
C LEU A 137 -7.45 16.67 12.05
N SER A 138 -6.23 17.12 12.35
CA SER A 138 -5.39 17.77 11.34
C SER A 138 -5.05 16.78 10.22
N ARG A 139 -5.19 17.23 8.96
CA ARG A 139 -4.85 16.45 7.76
C ARG A 139 -3.36 16.14 7.64
N ASP A 140 -2.51 16.84 8.38
CA ASP A 140 -1.05 16.65 8.38
C ASP A 140 -0.58 15.47 9.25
N LEU A 141 -1.51 14.74 9.87
CA LEU A 141 -1.21 13.61 10.74
C LEU A 141 -1.19 12.27 9.98
N ASN A 142 -0.30 11.38 10.42
CA ASN A 142 -0.28 9.97 10.00
C ASN A 142 -0.47 9.08 11.23
N PHE A 143 -1.17 7.98 11.06
CA PHE A 143 -1.37 6.99 12.10
C PHE A 143 -0.65 5.71 11.70
N ILE A 144 0.54 5.54 12.26
CA ILE A 144 1.44 4.42 11.99
C ILE A 144 1.98 3.91 13.33
N GLU A 145 1.61 2.69 13.69
CA GLU A 145 2.18 2.02 14.85
C GLU A 145 3.62 1.59 14.53
N HIS A 146 4.60 2.10 15.27
CA HIS A 146 5.99 1.79 15.03
C HIS A 146 6.77 1.61 16.35
N THR A 147 7.78 0.75 16.30
CA THR A 147 8.75 0.53 17.38
C THR A 147 10.14 0.53 16.79
N GLN A 148 11.10 1.18 17.46
CA GLN A 148 12.48 1.19 16.99
C GLN A 148 13.04 -0.24 16.91
N ILE A 149 13.68 -0.59 15.80
CA ILE A 149 14.35 -1.90 15.68
C ILE A 149 15.62 -1.87 16.53
N ALA A 150 15.70 -2.80 17.48
CA ALA A 150 16.87 -2.97 18.34
C ALA A 150 17.24 -4.45 18.51
N GLY A 151 18.49 -4.70 18.91
CA GLY A 151 19.00 -6.03 19.27
C GLY A 151 18.92 -7.04 18.13
N TRP A 152 18.46 -8.26 18.45
CA TRP A 152 18.42 -9.40 17.53
C TRP A 152 17.61 -9.12 16.25
N LYS A 153 16.60 -8.23 16.32
CA LYS A 153 15.77 -7.87 15.15
C LYS A 153 16.59 -7.17 14.05
N LEU A 154 17.63 -6.40 14.39
CA LEU A 154 18.52 -5.78 13.39
C LEU A 154 19.28 -6.84 12.59
N SER A 155 19.79 -7.86 13.28
CA SER A 155 20.54 -8.96 12.66
C SER A 155 19.68 -9.85 11.76
N LEU A 156 18.40 -10.01 12.09
CA LEU A 156 17.47 -10.85 11.32
C LEU A 156 16.67 -10.12 10.24
N ARG A 157 16.48 -8.80 10.35
CA ARG A 157 15.63 -8.04 9.41
C ARG A 157 16.33 -6.86 8.74
N GLY A 158 17.29 -6.22 9.40
CA GLY A 158 17.97 -5.03 8.87
C GLY A 158 19.21 -5.34 8.03
N LYS A 159 19.96 -6.38 8.41
CA LYS A 159 21.23 -6.76 7.75
C LYS A 159 21.11 -7.78 6.61
N PRO A 160 20.17 -8.75 6.61
CA PRO A 160 20.13 -9.71 5.51
C PRO A 160 19.69 -9.06 4.20
N ILE A 161 20.13 -9.65 3.08
CA ILE A 161 19.66 -9.33 1.74
C ILE A 161 18.65 -10.42 1.35
N ILE A 162 17.48 -10.00 0.86
CA ILE A 162 16.40 -10.91 0.44
C ILE A 162 16.23 -10.83 -1.07
N VAL A 163 15.95 -11.97 -1.68
CA VAL A 163 15.55 -12.07 -3.08
C VAL A 163 14.09 -12.44 -3.11
N ASP A 164 13.28 -11.61 -3.78
CA ASP A 164 11.87 -11.86 -4.01
C ASP A 164 11.68 -12.36 -5.44
N PRO A 165 11.42 -13.66 -5.62
CA PRO A 165 11.22 -14.19 -6.96
C PRO A 165 9.99 -13.61 -7.66
N GLY A 166 9.03 -13.05 -6.92
CA GLY A 166 7.84 -12.41 -7.50
C GLY A 166 8.12 -11.15 -8.31
N LEU A 167 9.35 -10.60 -8.22
CA LEU A 167 9.77 -9.47 -9.06
C LEU A 167 10.17 -9.88 -10.48
N TYR A 168 10.56 -11.14 -10.72
CA TYR A 168 11.09 -11.57 -12.01
C TYR A 168 10.58 -12.94 -12.49
N LEU A 169 9.83 -13.68 -11.66
CA LEU A 169 9.18 -14.93 -12.03
C LEU A 169 7.66 -14.76 -12.07
N SER A 170 7.02 -15.47 -13.00
CA SER A 170 5.56 -15.52 -13.12
C SER A 170 4.90 -16.51 -12.14
N LYS A 171 5.69 -17.33 -11.44
CA LYS A 171 5.20 -18.36 -10.51
C LYS A 171 5.54 -17.98 -9.07
N LYS A 172 4.54 -18.11 -8.20
CA LYS A 172 4.69 -17.77 -6.78
C LYS A 172 5.66 -18.72 -6.11
N SER A 173 6.59 -18.14 -5.36
CA SER A 173 7.55 -18.88 -4.54
C SER A 173 7.93 -18.05 -3.32
N TYR A 174 8.51 -18.70 -2.32
CA TYR A 174 8.92 -18.04 -1.08
C TYR A 174 10.12 -17.12 -1.32
N ILE A 175 10.25 -16.09 -0.49
CA ILE A 175 11.46 -15.27 -0.45
C ILE A 175 12.68 -16.14 -0.14
N ALA A 176 13.78 -15.85 -0.83
CA ALA A 176 15.07 -16.48 -0.58
C ALA A 176 15.98 -15.52 0.19
N TRP A 177 16.68 -16.06 1.18
CA TRP A 177 17.69 -15.31 1.94
C TRP A 177 19.05 -15.57 1.33
N THR A 178 19.82 -14.52 1.11
CA THR A 178 21.22 -14.70 0.69
C THR A 178 22.11 -14.91 1.92
N THR A 179 23.28 -15.51 1.69
CA THR A 179 24.31 -15.65 2.74
C THR A 179 25.00 -14.33 3.06
N GLN A 180 24.96 -13.37 2.12
CA GLN A 180 25.55 -12.05 2.27
C GLN A 180 24.68 -11.14 3.15
N ARG A 181 25.33 -10.16 3.78
CA ARG A 181 24.67 -9.17 4.64
C ARG A 181 25.16 -7.78 4.29
N ARG A 182 24.25 -6.81 4.36
CA ARG A 182 24.54 -5.39 4.17
C ARG A 182 24.81 -4.66 5.49
N SER A 183 25.51 -3.53 5.41
CA SER A 183 25.61 -2.59 6.51
C SER A 183 24.27 -1.91 6.77
N LEU A 184 24.08 -1.40 8.00
CA LEU A 184 22.88 -0.63 8.31
C LEU A 184 23.00 0.79 7.75
N PRO A 185 21.90 1.39 7.28
CA PRO A 185 21.91 2.78 6.84
C PRO A 185 22.25 3.70 8.02
N THR A 186 23.05 4.74 7.75
CA THR A 186 23.46 5.74 8.75
C THR A 186 22.63 7.01 8.71
N SER A 187 21.99 7.31 7.57
CA SER A 187 21.20 8.54 7.38
C SER A 187 19.84 8.54 8.10
N PHE A 188 19.34 7.38 8.51
CA PHE A 188 18.03 7.26 9.17
C PHE A 188 17.97 6.07 10.13
N LYS A 189 17.00 6.12 11.05
CA LYS A 189 16.73 5.04 12.00
C LYS A 189 15.73 4.04 11.42
N LEU A 190 15.91 2.76 11.77
CA LEU A 190 14.98 1.69 11.38
C LEU A 190 13.91 1.48 12.44
N TYR A 191 12.66 1.39 11.99
CA TYR A 191 11.49 1.06 12.80
C TYR A 191 10.82 -0.19 12.24
N THR A 192 10.16 -0.96 13.10
CA THR A 192 9.31 -2.10 12.75
C THR A 192 7.92 -1.86 13.29
N GLU A 193 6.94 -2.40 12.60
CA GLU A 193 5.53 -2.30 12.98
C GLU A 193 5.03 -3.67 13.46
N ILE A 194 3.96 -3.67 14.24
CA ILE A 194 3.29 -4.87 14.75
C ILE A 194 2.01 -5.16 13.93
N SER A 195 1.41 -4.13 13.32
CA SER A 195 0.10 -4.19 12.66
C SER A 195 0.15 -3.70 11.20
N LEU A 196 -0.70 -4.27 10.33
CA LEU A 196 -0.72 -4.05 8.87
C LEU A 196 -1.45 -2.77 8.41
N ASN A 197 -2.18 -2.10 9.29
CA ASN A 197 -3.05 -0.98 8.90
C ASN A 197 -2.34 0.35 9.12
N LYS A 198 -2.18 1.11 8.03
CA LYS A 198 -1.55 2.43 8.03
C LYS A 198 -2.55 3.46 7.50
N LEU A 199 -2.58 4.61 8.16
CA LEU A 199 -3.23 5.82 7.66
C LEU A 199 -2.13 6.81 7.26
N LEU A 200 -1.97 7.00 5.95
CA LEU A 200 -0.98 7.91 5.40
C LEU A 200 -1.68 9.15 4.83
N GLY A 201 -1.20 10.35 5.19
CA GLY A 201 -1.65 11.59 4.56
C GLY A 201 -1.26 11.65 3.09
N ASN A 202 -2.07 12.30 2.26
CA ASN A 202 -1.88 12.39 0.80
C ASN A 202 -0.47 12.88 0.40
N HIS A 203 0.03 13.95 1.03
CA HIS A 203 1.36 14.48 0.75
C HIS A 203 2.50 13.46 0.98
N GLN A 204 2.35 12.51 1.90
CA GLN A 204 3.37 11.49 2.19
C GLN A 204 3.19 10.19 1.41
N ALA A 205 1.98 9.89 0.96
CA ALA A 205 1.77 8.80 0.01
C ALA A 205 2.47 9.09 -1.33
N ALA A 206 2.50 10.37 -1.76
CA ALA A 206 3.33 10.82 -2.88
C ALA A 206 4.83 10.65 -2.59
N ILE A 207 5.30 10.98 -1.37
CA ILE A 207 6.70 10.77 -0.96
C ILE A 207 7.05 9.27 -0.90
N SER A 208 6.08 8.39 -0.62
CA SER A 208 6.29 6.94 -0.69
C SER A 208 6.60 6.48 -2.12
N GLN A 209 6.13 7.19 -3.15
CA GLN A 209 6.52 6.94 -4.54
C GLN A 209 7.95 7.39 -4.82
N ASP A 210 8.38 8.52 -4.26
CA ASP A 210 9.76 9.01 -4.37
C ASP A 210 10.76 8.17 -3.54
N ALA A 211 10.32 7.59 -2.43
CA ALA A 211 11.13 6.66 -1.63
C ALA A 211 11.49 5.39 -2.41
N VAL A 212 10.74 5.05 -3.46
CA VAL A 212 10.98 3.86 -4.30
C VAL A 212 11.99 4.14 -5.40
N LEU A 213 12.14 5.39 -5.83
CA LEU A 213 13.32 5.79 -6.63
C LEU A 213 14.63 5.65 -5.84
N THR A 214 14.55 5.49 -4.52
CA THR A 214 15.68 5.18 -3.64
C THR A 214 15.78 3.68 -3.31
N THR A 215 15.10 2.79 -4.06
CA THR A 215 15.52 1.38 -4.19
C THR A 215 16.81 1.32 -5.01
N CYS A 216 17.88 1.64 -4.29
CA CYS A 216 19.29 1.62 -4.69
C CYS A 216 19.79 0.23 -5.13
N GLU A 217 18.92 -0.76 -5.35
CA GLU A 217 19.29 -2.14 -5.67
C GLU A 217 19.47 -2.41 -7.17
N MET A 218 19.04 -1.55 -8.10
CA MET A 218 19.33 -1.78 -9.52
C MET A 218 20.77 -1.44 -9.95
N LYS A 219 21.56 -0.73 -9.13
CA LYS A 219 22.96 -0.40 -9.47
C LYS A 219 23.98 -1.40 -8.93
N GLU A 220 23.72 -2.10 -7.82
CA GLU A 220 24.68 -3.05 -7.27
C GLU A 220 24.71 -4.39 -8.00
N THR A 221 23.57 -4.86 -8.54
CA THR A 221 23.52 -6.12 -9.30
C THR A 221 24.31 -6.05 -10.60
N ARG A 222 24.39 -4.86 -11.23
CA ARG A 222 25.18 -4.66 -12.46
C ARG A 222 26.68 -4.52 -12.17
N ALA A 223 27.06 -4.10 -10.97
CA ALA A 223 28.45 -4.01 -10.55
C ALA A 223 29.04 -5.38 -10.17
N GLN A 224 28.23 -6.31 -9.64
CA GLN A 224 28.72 -7.65 -9.26
C GLN A 224 28.70 -8.68 -10.40
N LEU A 225 27.79 -8.57 -11.37
CA LEU A 225 27.77 -9.45 -12.56
C LEU A 225 28.81 -9.06 -13.64
N GLY A 226 29.47 -7.92 -13.50
CA GLY A 226 30.52 -7.45 -14.42
C GLY A 226 31.95 -7.90 -14.08
N CYS A 227 32.17 -8.61 -12.97
CA CYS A 227 33.51 -8.99 -12.50
C CYS A 227 33.85 -10.50 -12.60
N SER A 228 33.01 -11.33 -13.23
CA SER A 228 33.26 -12.78 -13.33
C SER A 228 33.45 -13.32 -14.75
N LEU A 229 33.72 -12.46 -15.75
CA LEU A 229 34.09 -12.88 -17.11
C LEU A 229 35.44 -12.26 -17.49
N GLY A 230 36.51 -12.90 -17.02
CA GLY A 230 37.88 -12.50 -17.36
C GLY A 230 38.91 -13.15 -16.46
N CYS A 231 39.05 -14.48 -16.56
CA CYS A 231 40.29 -15.23 -16.28
C CYS A 231 40.02 -16.73 -16.43
N SER A 232 40.23 -17.25 -17.64
CA SER A 232 40.86 -18.54 -17.98
C SER A 232 40.81 -18.68 -19.50
#